data_AF-Q062Y6-F1
#
_entry.id   AF-Q062Y6-F1
#
_cell.length_a   1.000
_cell.length_b   1.000
_cell.length_c   1.000
_cell.angle_alpha   90.00
_cell.angle_beta   90.00
_cell.angle_gamma   90.00
#
_symmetry.space_group_name_H-M   'P 1'
#
loop_
_entity.id
_entity.type
_entity.pdbx_description
1 polymer ?
#
loop_
_entity_poly.entity_id
_entity_poly.type
_entity_poly.pdbx_seq_one_letter_code
_entity_poly.pdbx_strand_id
1 'polypeptide(L)'
;MNKPDSYSNNKQSADSISLELKKSIEREKKLEKALFEVFPVDLYRQVKALPDEYDDDSKVIDHFVNYGIKEMNLKEIINDSISYDPDIPKNQYRHIQEAAELIALELTESRLRVKTLSLKASAGCLRDSGITNINNSNHIEADAERILLKTQGNPTNLFANENYQFAINHTKVHYKSNSVCTWIPKNACSNLRCSIAIANGAIAGVEEIKWIHANNDCFVASTKEALEAEFTFIILRNPFKRLLSYFLDKLCHADDPQEDISYQIAKGVFDFKSEMSFEDFINYIWEYPHTIYEDEHTRPQCDFVLYRNYDRYYSIEGLEDAIREIQTKTGLKFYDVRGINSIYTTKDHDSDSGITYQTKAVDIKHRQIQKQSPLTKNMYSKEMIKKVAAIYLQDIILYLRRVANGSSELDYWIQRAF
;
A
#
# COMPACT_ATOMS: atom_id res chain seq x y z
N MET A 1 9.76 -43.99 -23.63
CA MET A 1 10.10 -42.81 -22.79
C MET A 1 9.93 -41.56 -23.65
N ASN A 2 8.80 -40.87 -23.54
CA ASN A 2 8.54 -39.63 -24.28
C ASN A 2 9.22 -38.47 -23.55
N LYS A 3 10.15 -37.78 -24.23
CA LYS A 3 10.65 -36.47 -23.77
C LYS A 3 9.46 -35.49 -23.78
N PRO A 4 9.25 -34.70 -22.71
CA PRO A 4 8.22 -33.68 -22.72
C PRO A 4 8.56 -32.63 -23.79
N ASP A 5 7.54 -32.24 -24.55
CA ASP A 5 7.63 -31.37 -25.72
C ASP A 5 8.07 -29.95 -25.32
N SER A 6 9.36 -29.65 -25.50
CA SER A 6 9.99 -28.37 -25.14
C SER A 6 9.32 -27.18 -25.84
N TYR A 7 8.68 -27.42 -26.98
CA TYR A 7 7.97 -26.42 -27.76
C TYR A 7 6.71 -25.91 -27.05
N SER A 8 5.99 -26.81 -26.36
CA SER A 8 4.78 -26.47 -25.59
C SER A 8 5.11 -25.58 -24.38
N ASN A 9 6.20 -25.88 -23.68
CA ASN A 9 6.64 -25.12 -22.50
C ASN A 9 7.17 -23.72 -22.88
N ASN A 10 7.91 -23.62 -23.99
CA ASN A 10 8.40 -22.33 -24.50
C ASN A 10 7.25 -21.44 -24.99
N LYS A 11 6.23 -22.03 -25.62
CA LYS A 11 5.03 -21.31 -26.04
C LYS A 11 4.22 -20.79 -24.84
N GLN A 12 4.02 -21.61 -23.81
CA GLN A 12 3.35 -21.17 -22.58
C GLN A 12 4.12 -20.05 -21.85
N SER A 13 5.45 -20.12 -21.81
CA SER A 13 6.28 -19.02 -21.27
C SER A 13 6.17 -17.74 -22.11
N ALA A 14 6.22 -17.84 -23.44
CA ALA A 14 6.07 -16.68 -24.32
C ALA A 14 4.67 -16.03 -24.21
N ASP A 15 3.62 -16.85 -24.10
CA ASP A 15 2.25 -16.38 -23.92
C ASP A 15 2.06 -15.73 -22.53
N SER A 16 2.66 -16.29 -21.48
CA SER A 16 2.68 -15.70 -20.14
C SER A 16 3.42 -14.36 -20.10
N ILE A 17 4.59 -14.27 -20.76
CA ILE A 17 5.36 -13.03 -20.90
C ILE A 17 4.58 -11.99 -21.71
N SER A 18 3.92 -12.40 -22.81
CA SER A 18 3.09 -11.49 -23.62
C SER A 18 1.89 -10.97 -22.83
N LEU A 19 1.28 -11.82 -22.01
CA LEU A 19 0.16 -11.43 -21.15
C LEU A 19 0.61 -10.44 -20.06
N GLU A 20 1.75 -10.70 -19.41
CA GLU A 20 2.29 -9.81 -18.39
C GLU A 20 2.75 -8.48 -18.99
N LEU A 21 3.32 -8.50 -20.20
CA LEU A 21 3.67 -7.29 -20.95
C LEU A 21 2.44 -6.46 -21.30
N LYS A 22 1.35 -7.09 -21.78
CA LYS A 22 0.08 -6.39 -22.05
C LYS A 22 -0.50 -5.78 -20.77
N LYS A 23 -0.53 -6.54 -19.68
CA LYS A 23 -0.97 -6.04 -18.37
C LYS A 23 -0.07 -4.92 -17.84
N SER A 24 1.24 -4.98 -18.09
CA SER A 24 2.18 -3.92 -17.73
C SER A 24 1.92 -2.64 -18.51
N ILE A 25 1.77 -2.73 -19.83
CA ILE A 25 1.46 -1.59 -20.71
C ILE A 25 0.11 -0.96 -20.34
N GLU A 26 -0.90 -1.77 -20.02
CA GLU A 26 -2.20 -1.26 -19.60
C GLU A 26 -2.14 -0.56 -18.23
N ARG A 27 -1.32 -1.08 -17.30
CA ARG A 27 -1.03 -0.44 -16.01
C ARG A 27 -0.28 0.88 -16.19
N GLU A 28 0.73 0.92 -17.08
CA GLU A 28 1.51 2.11 -17.42
C GLU A 28 0.61 3.21 -18.00
N LYS A 29 -0.25 2.89 -18.96
CA LYS A 29 -1.21 3.85 -19.54
C LYS A 29 -2.22 4.39 -18.53
N LYS A 30 -2.72 3.54 -17.61
CA LYS A 30 -3.64 3.98 -16.54
C LYS A 30 -2.95 4.89 -15.53
N LEU A 31 -1.67 4.65 -15.27
CA LEU A 31 -0.84 5.42 -14.35
C LEU A 31 -0.43 6.77 -14.96
N GLU A 32 -0.01 6.81 -16.22
CA GLU A 32 0.22 8.03 -16.98
C GLU A 32 -1.06 8.88 -17.00
N LYS A 33 -2.21 8.26 -17.31
CA LYS A 33 -3.50 8.95 -17.27
C LYS A 33 -3.85 9.51 -15.88
N ALA A 34 -3.64 8.72 -14.82
CA ALA A 34 -3.89 9.20 -13.45
C ALA A 34 -2.96 10.37 -13.10
N LEU A 35 -1.67 10.30 -13.46
CA LEU A 35 -0.74 11.43 -13.30
C LEU A 35 -1.18 12.66 -14.10
N PHE A 36 -1.65 12.49 -15.34
CA PHE A 36 -2.16 13.58 -16.19
C PHE A 36 -3.27 14.37 -15.53
N GLU A 37 -4.06 13.74 -14.67
CA GLU A 37 -5.27 14.35 -14.13
C GLU A 37 -5.11 14.92 -12.71
N VAL A 38 -4.06 14.53 -11.96
CA VAL A 38 -3.72 15.12 -10.65
C VAL A 38 -2.44 15.96 -10.62
N PHE A 39 -1.58 15.84 -11.63
CA PHE A 39 -0.38 16.67 -11.69
C PHE A 39 -0.78 18.11 -12.00
N PRO A 40 -0.42 19.10 -11.17
CA PRO A 40 -0.77 20.49 -11.40
C PRO A 40 0.16 21.06 -12.48
N VAL A 41 -0.09 20.68 -13.74
CA VAL A 41 0.69 21.07 -14.92
C VAL A 41 0.94 22.57 -14.95
N ASP A 42 -0.10 23.35 -14.67
CA ASP A 42 -0.03 24.82 -14.66
C ASP A 42 0.90 25.34 -13.56
N LEU A 43 0.86 24.74 -12.36
CA LEU A 43 1.75 25.11 -11.27
C LEU A 43 3.21 24.75 -11.61
N TYR A 44 3.43 23.59 -12.24
CA TYR A 44 4.76 23.20 -12.67
C TYR A 44 5.31 24.12 -13.79
N ARG A 45 4.49 24.50 -14.77
CA ARG A 45 4.85 25.50 -15.80
C ARG A 45 5.16 26.88 -15.22
N GLN A 46 4.48 27.27 -14.15
CA GLN A 46 4.71 28.56 -13.48
C GLN A 46 6.03 28.58 -12.71
N VAL A 47 6.38 27.45 -12.09
CA VAL A 47 7.60 27.34 -11.26
C VAL A 47 8.83 26.99 -12.10
N LYS A 48 8.65 26.34 -13.25
CA LYS A 48 9.73 25.93 -14.16
C LYS A 48 9.48 26.52 -15.54
N ALA A 49 10.37 27.40 -16.00
CA ALA A 49 10.37 27.83 -17.40
C ALA A 49 10.69 26.62 -18.29
N LEU A 50 9.69 26.16 -19.04
CA LEU A 50 9.82 25.07 -20.00
C LEU A 50 9.91 25.64 -21.42
N PRO A 51 10.71 25.03 -22.32
CA PRO A 51 10.70 25.39 -23.74
C PRO A 51 9.33 25.10 -24.39
N ASP A 52 9.01 25.82 -25.48
CA ASP A 52 7.74 25.72 -26.23
C ASP A 52 7.41 24.29 -26.71
N GLU A 53 8.40 23.40 -26.80
CA GLU A 53 8.19 21.99 -27.14
C GLU A 53 7.37 21.21 -26.08
N TYR A 54 7.19 21.81 -24.89
CA TYR A 54 6.41 21.33 -23.74
C TYR A 54 5.04 22.05 -23.58
N ASP A 55 4.50 22.62 -24.65
CA ASP A 55 3.14 23.20 -24.66
C ASP A 55 2.01 22.17 -24.44
N ASP A 56 2.30 20.89 -24.64
CA ASP A 56 1.37 19.79 -24.34
C ASP A 56 1.57 19.32 -22.90
N ASP A 57 0.48 19.28 -22.12
CA ASP A 57 0.44 18.75 -20.75
C ASP A 57 1.08 17.36 -20.69
N SER A 58 0.93 16.57 -21.76
CA SER A 58 1.56 15.25 -21.91
C SER A 58 3.07 15.28 -21.67
N LYS A 59 3.71 16.24 -22.32
CA LYS A 59 5.15 16.42 -22.33
C LYS A 59 5.64 17.12 -21.08
N VAL A 60 4.82 17.98 -20.46
CA VAL A 60 5.16 18.65 -19.20
C VAL A 60 5.33 17.63 -18.08
N ILE A 61 4.45 16.63 -18.02
CA ILE A 61 4.58 15.54 -17.05
C ILE A 61 5.80 14.69 -17.37
N ASP A 62 6.03 14.36 -18.64
CA ASP A 62 7.26 13.67 -19.03
C ASP A 62 8.51 14.45 -18.61
N HIS A 63 8.50 15.78 -18.76
CA HIS A 63 9.58 16.63 -18.29
C HIS A 63 9.73 16.57 -16.76
N PHE A 64 8.62 16.66 -16.03
CA PHE A 64 8.63 16.57 -14.58
C PHE A 64 9.18 15.23 -14.08
N VAL A 65 8.69 14.12 -14.65
CA VAL A 65 9.09 12.75 -14.31
C VAL A 65 10.56 12.49 -14.64
N ASN A 66 11.06 13.02 -15.76
CA ASN A 66 12.44 12.74 -16.21
C ASN A 66 13.48 13.72 -15.64
N TYR A 67 13.10 14.97 -15.39
CA TYR A 67 14.02 16.06 -15.04
C TYR A 67 13.58 16.84 -13.79
N GLY A 68 12.30 17.21 -13.71
CA GLY A 68 11.76 18.05 -12.62
C GLY A 68 11.98 17.54 -11.21
N ILE A 69 11.88 16.22 -11.01
CA ILE A 69 12.10 15.54 -9.72
C ILE A 69 13.50 15.82 -9.13
N LYS A 70 14.53 15.97 -9.98
CA LYS A 70 15.92 16.17 -9.54
C LYS A 70 16.34 17.64 -9.48
N GLU A 71 15.61 18.52 -10.16
CA GLU A 71 16.00 19.91 -10.37
C GLU A 71 15.32 20.90 -9.41
N MET A 72 14.27 20.49 -8.70
CA MET A 72 13.50 21.40 -7.82
C MET A 72 13.83 21.21 -6.34
N ASN A 73 14.36 22.26 -5.70
CA ASN A 73 14.44 22.35 -4.24
C ASN A 73 13.12 22.92 -3.68
N LEU A 74 12.16 22.05 -3.45
CA LEU A 74 10.80 22.44 -3.07
C LEU A 74 10.68 23.12 -1.70
N LYS A 75 11.66 22.94 -0.81
CA LYS A 75 11.73 23.72 0.43
C LYS A 75 11.91 25.22 0.18
N GLU A 76 12.69 25.60 -0.84
CA GLU A 76 12.87 27.01 -1.22
C GLU A 76 11.63 27.55 -1.96
N ILE A 77 11.08 26.78 -2.89
CA ILE A 77 9.94 27.21 -3.72
C ILE A 77 8.67 27.44 -2.88
N ILE A 78 8.41 26.58 -1.89
CA ILE A 78 7.27 26.73 -0.95
C ILE A 78 7.45 27.94 -0.01
N ASN A 79 8.71 28.29 0.30
CA ASN A 79 9.06 29.42 1.15
C ASN A 79 9.07 30.76 0.39
N ASP A 80 9.46 30.78 -0.89
CA ASP A 80 9.66 32.00 -1.68
C ASP A 80 8.41 32.47 -2.45
N SER A 81 7.41 31.59 -2.60
CA SER A 81 6.15 31.92 -3.29
C SER A 81 5.16 32.63 -2.36
N ILE A 82 5.42 33.91 -2.10
CA ILE A 82 4.48 34.85 -1.49
C ILE A 82 3.50 35.30 -2.58
N SER A 83 2.20 35.26 -2.28
CA SER A 83 1.08 35.47 -3.20
C SER A 83 0.85 34.30 -4.14
N TYR A 84 -0.06 33.38 -3.78
CA TYR A 84 -1.29 33.19 -4.55
C TYR A 84 -2.21 32.15 -3.89
N ASP A 85 -3.49 32.40 -4.12
CA ASP A 85 -4.69 31.61 -3.79
C ASP A 85 -4.70 30.24 -4.48
N PRO A 86 -4.90 29.10 -3.78
CA PRO A 86 -5.13 27.84 -4.46
C PRO A 86 -6.27 26.98 -3.86
N ASP A 87 -7.09 26.41 -4.74
CA ASP A 87 -7.94 25.23 -4.48
C ASP A 87 -7.13 23.94 -4.15
N ILE A 88 -5.79 24.02 -4.07
CA ILE A 88 -4.88 22.91 -3.77
C ILE A 88 -3.89 23.33 -2.66
N PRO A 89 -4.06 22.83 -1.42
CA PRO A 89 -3.17 23.11 -0.30
C PRO A 89 -1.68 22.80 -0.56
N LYS A 90 -0.78 23.68 -0.08
CA LYS A 90 0.70 23.65 -0.27
C LYS A 90 1.38 22.32 0.05
N ASN A 91 0.76 21.48 0.87
CA ASN A 91 1.27 20.19 1.34
C ASN A 91 0.98 19.02 0.37
N GLN A 92 0.08 19.19 -0.61
CA GLN A 92 -0.23 18.15 -1.60
C GLN A 92 0.86 17.97 -2.65
N TYR A 93 1.65 19.01 -2.90
CA TYR A 93 2.74 18.97 -3.87
C TYR A 93 3.84 17.95 -3.51
N ARG A 94 4.08 17.76 -2.21
CA ARG A 94 5.02 16.73 -1.72
C ARG A 94 4.54 15.32 -2.02
N HIS A 95 3.25 15.04 -1.84
CA HIS A 95 2.66 13.74 -2.16
C HIS A 95 2.71 13.43 -3.65
N ILE A 96 2.51 14.45 -4.50
CA ILE A 96 2.60 14.35 -5.96
C ILE A 96 4.05 14.10 -6.40
N GLN A 97 5.03 14.77 -5.78
CA GLN A 97 6.45 14.53 -6.04
C GLN A 97 6.87 13.11 -5.65
N GLU A 98 6.55 12.69 -4.43
CA GLU A 98 6.90 11.33 -3.94
C GLU A 98 6.19 10.26 -4.79
N ALA A 99 4.95 10.50 -5.24
CA ALA A 99 4.28 9.62 -6.20
C ALA A 99 4.99 9.59 -7.55
N ALA A 100 5.42 10.73 -8.09
CA ALA A 100 6.15 10.79 -9.34
C ALA A 100 7.53 10.13 -9.26
N GLU A 101 8.22 10.21 -8.12
CA GLU A 101 9.47 9.48 -7.84
C GLU A 101 9.24 7.96 -7.89
N LEU A 102 8.18 7.46 -7.25
CA LEU A 102 7.79 6.05 -7.29
C LEU A 102 7.37 5.59 -8.69
N ILE A 103 6.89 6.51 -9.53
CA ILE A 103 6.54 6.25 -10.93
C ILE A 103 7.78 6.19 -11.79
N ALA A 104 8.70 7.15 -11.68
CA ALA A 104 9.99 7.13 -12.37
C ALA A 104 10.81 5.88 -12.03
N LEU A 105 10.85 5.49 -10.75
CA LEU A 105 11.50 4.26 -10.29
C LEU A 105 10.90 3.01 -10.96
N GLU A 106 9.58 2.88 -11.00
CA GLU A 106 8.94 1.70 -11.61
C GLU A 106 8.98 1.70 -13.13
N LEU A 107 8.85 2.84 -13.80
CA LEU A 107 9.05 2.91 -15.25
C LEU A 107 10.45 2.41 -15.61
N THR A 108 11.44 2.84 -14.83
CA THR A 108 12.82 2.37 -14.97
C THR A 108 12.93 0.87 -14.68
N GLU A 109 12.34 0.39 -13.59
CA GLU A 109 12.38 -1.03 -13.21
C GLU A 109 11.60 -1.94 -14.16
N SER A 110 10.44 -1.53 -14.63
CA SER A 110 9.60 -2.26 -15.58
C SER A 110 10.34 -2.41 -16.90
N ARG A 111 10.96 -1.33 -17.39
CA ARG A 111 11.86 -1.36 -18.56
C ARG A 111 13.04 -2.31 -18.32
N LEU A 112 13.62 -2.32 -17.11
CA LEU A 112 14.70 -3.26 -16.72
C LEU A 112 14.23 -4.71 -16.61
N ARG A 113 13.02 -4.98 -16.08
CA ARG A 113 12.43 -6.33 -15.99
C ARG A 113 12.10 -6.87 -17.37
N VAL A 114 11.51 -6.05 -18.25
CA VAL A 114 11.28 -6.38 -19.66
C VAL A 114 12.60 -6.62 -20.41
N LYS A 115 13.63 -5.80 -20.18
CA LYS A 115 14.98 -6.00 -20.72
C LYS A 115 15.63 -7.29 -20.22
N THR A 116 15.46 -7.61 -18.95
CA THR A 116 16.01 -8.84 -18.34
C THR A 116 15.27 -10.08 -18.83
N LEU A 117 13.94 -10.02 -18.98
CA LEU A 117 13.11 -11.10 -19.51
C LEU A 117 13.34 -11.34 -21.00
N SER A 118 13.52 -10.28 -21.79
CA SER A 118 13.88 -10.39 -23.21
C SER A 118 15.29 -10.94 -23.41
N LEU A 119 16.26 -10.58 -22.56
CA LEU A 119 17.59 -11.19 -22.52
C LEU A 119 17.53 -12.68 -22.13
N LYS A 120 16.68 -13.07 -21.17
CA LYS A 120 16.45 -14.47 -20.78
C LYS A 120 15.79 -15.29 -21.90
N ALA A 121 14.79 -14.73 -22.58
CA ALA A 121 14.15 -15.37 -23.73
C ALA A 121 15.14 -15.55 -24.89
N SER A 122 15.95 -14.52 -25.17
CA SER A 122 17.03 -14.58 -26.19
C SER A 122 18.10 -15.62 -25.84
N ALA A 123 18.49 -15.73 -24.56
CA ALA A 123 19.42 -16.74 -24.07
C ALA A 123 18.83 -18.16 -24.05
N GLY A 124 17.51 -18.31 -23.99
CA GLY A 124 16.80 -19.58 -24.19
C GLY A 124 16.82 -20.01 -25.66
N CYS A 125 16.48 -19.10 -26.58
CA CYS A 125 16.53 -19.35 -28.02
C CYS A 125 17.95 -19.68 -28.55
N LEU A 126 18.98 -19.05 -27.98
CA LEU A 126 20.39 -19.31 -28.32
C LEU A 126 20.87 -20.69 -27.83
N ARG A 127 20.34 -21.19 -26.70
CA ARG A 127 20.61 -22.55 -26.20
C ARG A 127 19.97 -23.63 -27.07
N ASP A 128 18.74 -23.40 -27.54
CA ASP A 128 18.02 -24.32 -28.41
C ASP A 128 18.61 -24.40 -29.84
N SER A 129 19.45 -23.43 -30.22
CA SER A 129 20.15 -23.36 -31.51
C SER A 129 21.53 -24.05 -31.52
N GLY A 130 21.92 -24.73 -30.43
CA GLY A 130 23.14 -25.55 -30.38
C GLY A 130 24.46 -24.80 -30.14
N ILE A 131 24.41 -23.53 -29.69
CA ILE A 131 25.62 -22.76 -29.34
C ILE A 131 26.01 -23.10 -27.88
N THR A 132 26.87 -24.09 -27.70
CA THR A 132 27.37 -24.52 -26.38
C THR A 132 28.58 -23.70 -25.93
N ASN A 133 28.34 -22.69 -25.09
CA ASN A 133 29.24 -22.33 -23.98
C ASN A 133 28.60 -21.30 -23.05
N ILE A 134 27.56 -21.70 -22.30
CA ILE A 134 27.12 -20.96 -21.12
C ILE A 134 26.74 -22.00 -20.05
N ASN A 135 27.57 -22.11 -19.02
CA ASN A 135 27.36 -23.02 -17.89
C ASN A 135 26.09 -22.66 -17.11
N ASN A 136 25.36 -23.71 -16.73
CA ASN A 136 24.32 -23.82 -15.71
C ASN A 136 23.35 -22.64 -15.52
N SER A 137 22.13 -22.80 -16.05
CA SER A 137 20.95 -22.10 -15.54
C SER A 137 19.69 -22.92 -15.83
N ASN A 138 19.50 -23.98 -15.04
CA ASN A 138 18.19 -24.60 -14.80
C ASN A 138 17.77 -24.23 -13.38
N HIS A 139 16.53 -23.74 -13.23
CA HIS A 139 15.94 -23.05 -12.07
C HIS A 139 16.35 -21.58 -11.92
N ILE A 140 15.47 -20.70 -12.37
CA ILE A 140 15.39 -19.31 -11.88
C ILE A 140 13.91 -19.06 -11.56
N GLU A 141 13.43 -19.62 -10.43
CA GLU A 141 12.72 -18.72 -9.50
C GLU A 141 13.73 -17.60 -9.26
N ALA A 142 13.43 -16.38 -9.69
CA ALA A 142 14.39 -15.33 -9.47
C ALA A 142 14.48 -15.15 -7.96
N ASP A 143 15.56 -15.65 -7.37
CA ASP A 143 16.23 -15.07 -6.21
C ASP A 143 16.46 -13.60 -6.55
N ALA A 144 15.39 -12.81 -6.48
CA ALA A 144 15.51 -11.37 -6.47
C ALA A 144 16.16 -11.09 -5.12
N GLU A 145 17.41 -10.63 -5.18
CA GLU A 145 18.18 -10.27 -4.01
C GLU A 145 17.28 -9.48 -3.04
N ARG A 146 17.22 -9.94 -1.78
CA ARG A 146 16.35 -9.34 -0.78
C ARG A 146 16.90 -7.98 -0.39
N ILE A 147 16.33 -6.95 -1.01
CA ILE A 147 16.75 -5.56 -0.82
C ILE A 147 15.77 -4.86 0.11
N LEU A 148 16.30 -4.30 1.20
CA LEU A 148 15.57 -3.42 2.09
C LEU A 148 15.31 -2.09 1.38
N LEU A 149 14.05 -1.71 1.23
CA LEU A 149 13.63 -0.52 0.49
C LEU A 149 14.12 0.76 1.16
N LYS A 150 13.99 0.84 2.48
CA LYS A 150 14.24 2.06 3.25
C LYS A 150 15.73 2.32 3.51
N THR A 151 16.64 1.47 3.02
CA THR A 151 18.10 1.64 3.17
C THR A 151 18.79 2.08 1.88
N GLN A 152 18.10 2.01 0.74
CA GLN A 152 18.69 2.27 -0.57
C GLN A 152 19.11 3.73 -0.72
N GLY A 153 20.38 3.95 -1.06
CA GLY A 153 20.94 5.29 -1.29
C GLY A 153 21.06 6.15 -0.03
N ASN A 154 20.71 5.62 1.15
CA ASN A 154 20.82 6.34 2.41
C ASN A 154 22.07 5.86 3.18
N PRO A 155 23.13 6.68 3.28
CA PRO A 155 24.36 6.31 3.98
C PRO A 155 24.25 6.42 5.51
N THR A 156 23.12 6.90 6.05
CA THR A 156 22.94 7.01 7.50
C THR A 156 22.99 5.63 8.17
N ASN A 157 23.45 5.62 9.42
CA ASN A 157 23.34 4.44 10.27
C ASN A 157 21.89 3.93 10.29
N LEU A 158 21.68 2.62 10.12
CA LEU A 158 20.34 2.01 10.09
C LEU A 158 19.52 2.31 11.36
N PHE A 159 20.17 2.38 12.52
CA PHE A 159 19.50 2.72 13.79
C PHE A 159 19.01 4.17 13.84
N ALA A 160 19.63 5.07 13.05
CA ALA A 160 19.22 6.46 12.92
C ALA A 160 18.29 6.72 11.72
N ASN A 161 18.03 5.71 10.90
CA ASN A 161 17.15 5.82 9.74
C ASN A 161 15.69 5.58 10.18
N GLU A 162 14.97 6.66 10.49
CA GLU A 162 13.60 6.62 11.00
C GLU A 162 12.64 5.85 10.10
N ASN A 163 12.76 5.97 8.77
CA ASN A 163 11.90 5.25 7.82
C ASN A 163 12.14 3.74 7.87
N TYR A 164 13.41 3.33 7.99
CA TYR A 164 13.75 1.93 8.17
C TYR A 164 13.27 1.40 9.53
N GLN A 165 13.54 2.14 10.60
CA GLN A 165 13.10 1.78 11.96
C GLN A 165 11.58 1.65 12.03
N PHE A 166 10.85 2.56 11.41
CA PHE A 166 9.40 2.48 11.32
C PHE A 166 8.95 1.21 10.60
N ALA A 167 9.44 0.94 9.38
CA ALA A 167 9.02 -0.22 8.60
C ALA A 167 9.37 -1.56 9.27
N ILE A 168 10.56 -1.66 9.88
CA ILE A 168 11.01 -2.89 10.52
C ILE A 168 10.27 -3.18 11.84
N ASN A 169 9.93 -2.15 12.63
CA ASN A 169 9.12 -2.31 13.84
C ASN A 169 7.70 -2.82 13.55
N HIS A 170 7.24 -2.66 12.30
CA HIS A 170 5.97 -3.21 11.80
C HIS A 170 6.13 -4.55 11.09
N THR A 171 7.26 -5.22 11.28
CA THR A 171 7.59 -6.47 10.61
C THR A 171 7.90 -7.55 11.63
N LYS A 172 7.22 -8.69 11.53
CA LYS A 172 7.27 -9.79 12.50
C LYS A 172 7.89 -11.05 11.90
N VAL A 173 8.55 -11.83 12.74
CA VAL A 173 9.12 -13.13 12.38
C VAL A 173 8.21 -14.26 12.86
N HIS A 174 7.90 -15.18 11.96
CA HIS A 174 7.38 -16.50 12.29
C HIS A 174 8.55 -17.48 12.33
N TYR A 175 9.01 -17.83 13.53
CA TYR A 175 10.29 -18.52 13.71
C TYR A 175 10.31 -19.92 13.12
N LYS A 176 9.19 -20.66 13.19
CA LYS A 176 9.11 -22.04 12.74
C LYS A 176 9.44 -22.22 11.26
N SER A 177 9.07 -21.24 10.42
CA SER A 177 9.32 -21.27 8.97
C SER A 177 10.28 -20.19 8.51
N ASN A 178 10.98 -19.53 9.44
CA ASN A 178 11.83 -18.37 9.17
C ASN A 178 11.18 -17.35 8.21
N SER A 179 9.86 -17.16 8.33
CA SER A 179 9.11 -16.27 7.46
C SER A 179 8.94 -14.92 8.11
N VAL A 180 8.99 -13.85 7.32
CA VAL A 180 8.89 -12.48 7.81
C VAL A 180 7.69 -11.80 7.19
N CYS A 181 6.87 -11.16 8.00
CA CYS A 181 5.66 -10.52 7.51
C CYS A 181 5.43 -9.14 8.10
N THR A 182 5.02 -8.22 7.24
CA THR A 182 4.71 -6.85 7.66
C THR A 182 3.23 -6.74 7.96
N TRP A 183 2.91 -6.21 9.14
CA TRP A 183 1.55 -5.92 9.55
C TRP A 183 1.28 -4.43 9.39
N ILE A 184 0.13 -4.09 8.83
CA ILE A 184 -0.31 -2.70 8.68
C ILE A 184 -1.63 -2.54 9.44
N PRO A 185 -1.79 -1.52 10.30
CA PRO A 185 -3.07 -1.25 10.92
C PRO A 185 -4.22 -1.21 9.91
N LYS A 186 -5.37 -1.79 10.31
CA LYS A 186 -6.59 -1.95 9.49
C LYS A 186 -6.48 -2.92 8.31
N ASN A 187 -5.38 -3.66 8.19
CA ASN A 187 -5.20 -4.74 7.21
C ASN A 187 -5.15 -6.12 7.88
N ALA A 188 -6.17 -6.45 8.68
CA ALA A 188 -6.20 -7.68 9.49
C ALA A 188 -4.97 -7.87 10.42
N CYS A 189 -4.36 -6.76 10.86
CA CYS A 189 -3.15 -6.77 11.68
C CYS A 189 -3.33 -7.52 13.00
N SER A 190 -4.49 -7.45 13.64
CA SER A 190 -4.74 -8.18 14.90
C SER A 190 -4.79 -9.69 14.68
N ASN A 191 -5.43 -10.13 13.59
CA ASN A 191 -5.45 -11.54 13.20
C ASN A 191 -4.02 -12.04 12.97
N LEU A 192 -3.22 -11.30 12.19
CA LEU A 192 -1.84 -11.68 11.88
C LEU A 192 -0.96 -11.72 13.14
N ARG A 193 -0.98 -10.65 13.96
CA ARG A 193 -0.17 -10.57 15.20
C ARG A 193 -0.55 -11.66 16.20
N CYS A 194 -1.84 -11.92 16.41
CA CYS A 194 -2.31 -13.00 17.29
C CYS A 194 -1.88 -14.38 16.77
N SER A 195 -2.00 -14.61 15.46
CA SER A 195 -1.57 -15.86 14.83
C SER A 195 -0.08 -16.12 15.02
N ILE A 196 0.77 -15.09 14.87
CA ILE A 196 2.21 -15.20 15.11
C ILE A 196 2.51 -15.44 16.59
N ALA A 197 1.83 -14.73 17.50
CA ALA A 197 2.01 -14.91 18.93
C ALA A 197 1.69 -16.34 19.37
N ILE A 198 0.61 -16.93 18.86
CA ILE A 198 0.27 -18.34 19.09
C ILE A 198 1.34 -19.25 18.47
N ALA A 199 1.69 -19.04 17.20
CA ALA A 199 2.61 -19.91 16.48
C ALA A 199 4.04 -19.90 17.04
N ASN A 200 4.49 -18.77 17.58
CA ASN A 200 5.78 -18.62 18.26
C ASN A 200 5.71 -19.02 19.75
N GLY A 201 4.54 -19.40 20.28
CA GLY A 201 4.37 -19.89 21.65
C GLY A 201 4.32 -18.80 22.74
N ALA A 202 4.01 -17.55 22.38
CA ALA A 202 3.86 -16.45 23.34
C ALA A 202 2.52 -16.51 24.11
N ILE A 203 1.46 -17.00 23.47
CA ILE A 203 0.11 -17.17 24.04
C ILE A 203 -0.47 -18.52 23.62
N ALA A 204 -1.38 -19.08 24.42
CA ALA A 204 -1.99 -20.39 24.16
C ALA A 204 -3.12 -20.32 23.12
N GLY A 205 -3.81 -19.19 23.03
CA GLY A 205 -4.98 -19.04 22.17
C GLY A 205 -5.46 -17.61 22.00
N VAL A 206 -6.59 -17.46 21.31
CA VAL A 206 -7.17 -16.16 20.90
C VAL A 206 -7.80 -15.39 22.06
N GLU A 207 -8.11 -16.08 23.16
CA GLU A 207 -8.62 -15.53 24.40
C GLU A 207 -7.63 -14.58 25.09
N GLU A 208 -6.34 -14.72 24.81
CA GLU A 208 -5.26 -13.87 25.35
C GLU A 208 -4.94 -12.69 24.43
N ILE A 209 -5.84 -12.32 23.51
CA ILE A 209 -5.58 -11.30 22.48
C ILE A 209 -5.05 -9.96 23.01
N LYS A 210 -5.40 -9.55 24.23
CA LYS A 210 -4.88 -8.32 24.85
C LYS A 210 -3.34 -8.29 24.90
N TRP A 211 -2.69 -9.46 24.94
CA TRP A 211 -1.23 -9.59 24.90
C TRP A 211 -0.62 -8.90 23.69
N ILE A 212 -1.24 -8.96 22.51
CA ILE A 212 -0.67 -8.39 21.28
C ILE A 212 -0.59 -6.87 21.32
N HIS A 213 -1.45 -6.21 22.11
CA HIS A 213 -1.45 -4.74 22.25
C HIS A 213 -0.37 -4.28 23.23
N ALA A 214 -0.12 -5.05 24.29
CA ALA A 214 0.92 -4.75 25.27
C ALA A 214 2.34 -5.11 24.78
N ASN A 215 2.47 -6.06 23.85
CA ASN A 215 3.76 -6.62 23.41
C ASN A 215 3.98 -6.39 21.91
N ASN A 216 3.67 -5.17 21.44
CA ASN A 216 3.78 -4.79 20.04
C ASN A 216 5.22 -4.81 19.50
N ASP A 217 6.22 -4.86 20.38
CA ASP A 217 7.65 -4.93 20.08
C ASP A 217 8.19 -6.37 20.05
N CYS A 218 7.41 -7.35 20.49
CA CYS A 218 7.82 -8.76 20.47
C CYS A 218 7.83 -9.34 19.05
N PHE A 219 8.81 -10.20 18.75
CA PHE A 219 9.01 -10.81 17.42
C PHE A 219 9.26 -9.82 16.29
N VAL A 220 9.61 -8.56 16.58
CA VAL A 220 10.08 -7.62 15.56
C VAL A 220 11.30 -8.20 14.87
N ALA A 221 11.31 -8.19 13.55
CA ALA A 221 12.44 -8.70 12.79
C ALA A 221 13.69 -7.85 13.04
N SER A 222 14.83 -8.49 13.30
CA SER A 222 16.14 -7.86 13.19
C SER A 222 16.53 -7.66 11.72
N THR A 223 17.54 -6.83 11.45
CA THR A 223 18.11 -6.70 10.09
C THR A 223 18.57 -8.06 9.54
N LYS A 224 19.15 -8.91 10.39
CA LYS A 224 19.58 -10.26 10.00
C LYS A 224 18.39 -11.10 9.56
N GLU A 225 17.37 -11.23 10.40
CA GLU A 225 16.17 -12.03 10.09
C GLU A 225 15.45 -11.47 8.86
N ALA A 226 15.42 -10.15 8.69
CA ALA A 226 14.84 -9.53 7.52
C ALA A 226 15.58 -9.92 6.23
N LEU A 227 16.91 -9.96 6.24
CA LEU A 227 17.70 -10.34 5.06
C LEU A 227 17.68 -11.84 4.79
N GLU A 228 17.68 -12.67 5.85
CA GLU A 228 17.79 -14.13 5.78
C GLU A 228 16.43 -14.87 5.73
N ALA A 229 15.31 -14.15 5.67
CA ALA A 229 13.98 -14.77 5.64
C ALA A 229 13.82 -15.84 4.54
N GLU A 230 13.12 -16.93 4.79
CA GLU A 230 12.80 -17.92 3.75
C GLU A 230 11.60 -17.50 2.91
N PHE A 231 10.67 -16.73 3.50
CA PHE A 231 9.50 -16.23 2.82
C PHE A 231 9.04 -14.91 3.43
N THR A 232 8.76 -13.93 2.58
CA THR A 232 8.35 -12.58 2.96
C THR A 232 6.98 -12.25 2.40
N PHE A 233 6.08 -11.75 3.25
CA PHE A 233 4.77 -11.30 2.76
C PHE A 233 4.22 -10.08 3.48
N ILE A 234 3.30 -9.40 2.81
CA ILE A 234 2.55 -8.26 3.34
C ILE A 234 1.10 -8.36 2.90
N ILE A 235 0.17 -7.92 3.75
CA ILE A 235 -1.25 -7.84 3.42
C ILE A 235 -1.63 -6.37 3.24
N LEU A 236 -1.98 -6.01 2.02
CA LEU A 236 -2.46 -4.67 1.66
C LEU A 236 -3.99 -4.63 1.68
N ARG A 237 -4.55 -3.41 1.69
CA ARG A 237 -5.99 -3.19 1.58
C ARG A 237 -6.25 -2.03 0.63
N ASN A 238 -7.41 -2.06 -0.04
CA ASN A 238 -7.87 -0.91 -0.80
C ASN A 238 -7.81 0.35 0.10
N PRO A 239 -7.10 1.42 -0.28
CA PRO A 239 -6.88 2.58 0.58
C PRO A 239 -8.17 3.27 1.04
N PHE A 240 -9.19 3.34 0.16
CA PHE A 240 -10.51 3.89 0.49
C PHE A 240 -11.23 3.04 1.55
N LYS A 241 -11.17 1.71 1.41
CA LYS A 241 -11.76 0.78 2.40
C LYS A 241 -10.98 0.79 3.71
N ARG A 242 -9.65 0.97 3.67
CA ARG A 242 -8.78 1.09 4.84
C ARG A 242 -9.10 2.34 5.65
N LEU A 243 -9.21 3.49 4.99
CA LEU A 243 -9.54 4.76 5.63
C LEU A 243 -10.95 4.75 6.25
N LEU A 244 -11.94 4.21 5.54
CA LEU A 244 -13.29 4.04 6.10
C LEU A 244 -13.27 3.11 7.32
N SER A 245 -12.49 2.03 7.27
CA SER A 245 -12.32 1.12 8.42
C SER A 245 -11.62 1.77 9.61
N TYR A 246 -10.81 2.81 9.38
CA TYR A 246 -10.27 3.63 10.45
C TYR A 246 -11.36 4.48 11.07
N PHE A 247 -12.08 5.26 10.27
CA PHE A 247 -13.16 6.12 10.74
C PHE A 247 -14.21 5.36 11.55
N LEU A 248 -14.73 4.26 11.00
CA LEU A 248 -15.78 3.45 11.63
C LEU A 248 -15.36 2.79 12.95
N ASP A 249 -14.06 2.56 13.15
CA ASP A 249 -13.56 1.96 14.39
C ASP A 249 -13.10 3.03 15.38
N LYS A 250 -12.31 4.01 14.94
CA LYS A 250 -11.61 4.95 15.82
C LYS A 250 -12.38 6.23 16.10
N LEU A 251 -13.13 6.74 15.14
CA LEU A 251 -13.77 8.05 15.23
C LEU A 251 -15.25 7.96 15.57
N CYS A 252 -15.92 6.87 15.20
CA CYS A 252 -17.31 6.60 15.60
C CYS A 252 -17.45 6.17 17.07
N HIS A 253 -16.39 5.70 17.71
CA HIS A 253 -16.42 5.18 19.08
C HIS A 253 -15.68 6.11 20.05
N ALA A 254 -15.71 5.85 21.37
CA ALA A 254 -15.00 6.57 22.42
C ALA A 254 -15.56 7.87 23.00
N ASP A 255 -16.69 7.77 23.68
CA ASP A 255 -16.98 8.70 24.79
C ASP A 255 -16.95 7.98 26.15
N ASP A 256 -16.62 6.69 26.18
CA ASP A 256 -16.52 5.92 27.43
C ASP A 256 -15.07 5.95 27.96
N PRO A 257 -14.83 6.46 29.19
CA PRO A 257 -13.52 6.47 29.83
C PRO A 257 -12.88 5.09 30.04
N GLN A 258 -13.64 3.99 29.88
CA GLN A 258 -13.12 2.62 29.95
C GLN A 258 -12.57 2.09 28.61
N GLU A 259 -12.72 2.84 27.51
CA GLU A 259 -12.19 2.46 26.20
C GLU A 259 -10.66 2.71 26.09
N ASP A 260 -10.02 2.00 25.16
CA ASP A 260 -8.58 2.07 24.87
C ASP A 260 -8.12 3.51 24.56
N ILE A 261 -7.02 3.97 25.19
CA ILE A 261 -6.49 5.34 25.03
C ILE A 261 -6.24 5.73 23.57
N SER A 262 -6.01 4.77 22.68
CA SER A 262 -5.82 5.00 21.24
C SER A 262 -7.02 5.66 20.57
N TYR A 263 -8.24 5.50 21.09
CA TYR A 263 -9.42 6.19 20.54
C TYR A 263 -9.42 7.69 20.88
N GLN A 264 -9.01 8.04 22.10
CA GLN A 264 -8.88 9.45 22.52
C GLN A 264 -7.76 10.14 21.74
N ILE A 265 -6.63 9.45 21.54
CA ILE A 265 -5.52 9.94 20.71
C ILE A 265 -6.00 10.20 19.28
N ALA A 266 -6.70 9.24 18.67
CA ALA A 266 -7.26 9.38 17.32
C ALA A 266 -8.15 10.64 17.19
N LYS A 267 -9.12 10.82 18.09
CA LYS A 267 -9.97 12.03 18.08
C LYS A 267 -9.17 13.31 18.29
N GLY A 268 -8.16 13.29 19.16
CA GLY A 268 -7.29 14.43 19.43
C GLY A 268 -6.46 14.88 18.22
N VAL A 269 -5.89 13.93 17.47
CA VAL A 269 -5.11 14.21 16.23
C VAL A 269 -5.97 14.94 15.18
N PHE A 270 -7.25 14.57 15.07
CA PHE A 270 -8.14 15.08 14.04
C PHE A 270 -9.16 16.13 14.53
N ASP A 271 -9.01 16.65 15.76
CA ASP A 271 -10.03 17.47 16.48
C ASP A 271 -11.47 16.96 16.26
N PHE A 272 -11.63 15.63 16.30
CA PHE A 272 -12.83 14.97 15.82
C PHE A 272 -13.85 14.81 16.95
N LYS A 273 -15.10 15.20 16.68
CA LYS A 273 -16.21 15.19 17.65
C LYS A 273 -17.35 14.29 17.16
N SER A 274 -18.17 13.76 18.06
CA SER A 274 -19.15 12.69 17.76
C SER A 274 -20.27 13.10 16.77
N GLU A 275 -20.43 14.39 16.56
CA GLU A 275 -21.45 15.10 15.79
C GLU A 275 -20.96 15.38 14.37
N MET A 276 -19.65 15.18 14.13
CA MET A 276 -19.01 15.24 12.83
C MET A 276 -19.28 13.96 12.05
N SER A 277 -19.20 14.08 10.74
CA SER A 277 -19.44 13.04 9.76
C SER A 277 -18.12 12.54 9.14
N PHE A 278 -18.21 11.54 8.26
CA PHE A 278 -17.04 11.10 7.50
C PHE A 278 -16.58 12.15 6.49
N GLU A 279 -17.52 12.94 5.94
CA GLU A 279 -17.21 14.09 5.09
C GLU A 279 -16.36 15.13 5.83
N ASP A 280 -16.70 15.44 7.08
CA ASP A 280 -15.92 16.37 7.91
C ASP A 280 -14.50 15.86 8.14
N PHE A 281 -14.34 14.57 8.43
CA PHE A 281 -13.01 13.94 8.56
C PHE A 281 -12.20 14.00 7.27
N ILE A 282 -12.79 13.68 6.11
CA ILE A 282 -12.09 13.76 4.82
C ILE A 282 -11.70 15.20 4.49
N ASN A 283 -12.56 16.17 4.78
CA ASN A 283 -12.25 17.58 4.60
C ASN A 283 -11.12 18.03 5.53
N TYR A 284 -11.09 17.58 6.78
CA TYR A 284 -10.02 17.88 7.71
C TYR A 284 -8.66 17.35 7.22
N ILE A 285 -8.55 16.08 6.85
CA ILE A 285 -7.27 15.53 6.36
C ILE A 285 -6.89 16.09 4.97
N TRP A 286 -7.82 16.68 4.23
CA TRP A 286 -7.54 17.39 2.99
C TRP A 286 -6.92 18.77 3.25
N GLU A 287 -7.42 19.49 4.26
CA GLU A 287 -6.91 20.79 4.69
C GLU A 287 -5.57 20.63 5.45
N TYR A 288 -5.45 19.57 6.25
CA TYR A 288 -4.30 19.26 7.10
C TYR A 288 -3.68 17.87 6.83
N PRO A 289 -3.24 17.53 5.60
CA PRO A 289 -2.78 16.18 5.23
C PRO A 289 -1.55 15.66 5.98
N HIS A 290 -0.77 16.50 6.68
CA HIS A 290 0.31 16.02 7.54
C HIS A 290 -0.21 15.19 8.73
N THR A 291 -1.43 15.44 9.20
CA THR A 291 -2.06 14.76 10.35
C THR A 291 -2.22 13.26 10.12
N ILE A 292 -2.28 12.79 8.87
CA ILE A 292 -2.37 11.35 8.57
C ILE A 292 -1.12 10.58 9.02
N TYR A 293 0.01 11.26 9.23
CA TYR A 293 1.25 10.66 9.72
C TYR A 293 1.37 10.68 11.25
N GLU A 294 0.48 11.40 11.94
CA GLU A 294 0.47 11.51 13.41
C GLU A 294 -0.28 10.34 14.07
N ASP A 295 -1.12 9.62 13.32
CA ASP A 295 -1.73 8.35 13.71
C ASP A 295 -1.28 7.22 12.77
N GLU A 296 -0.68 6.16 13.34
CA GLU A 296 -0.20 5.00 12.59
C GLU A 296 -1.31 4.32 11.75
N HIS A 297 -2.58 4.47 12.16
CA HIS A 297 -3.70 3.82 11.50
C HIS A 297 -4.15 4.54 10.23
N THR A 298 -3.83 5.83 10.10
CA THR A 298 -4.04 6.62 8.87
C THR A 298 -2.78 6.72 8.03
N ARG A 299 -1.60 6.44 8.59
CA ARG A 299 -0.34 6.53 7.86
C ARG A 299 -0.37 5.69 6.57
N PRO A 300 0.16 6.17 5.42
CA PRO A 300 0.18 5.42 4.17
C PRO A 300 0.84 4.04 4.29
N GLN A 301 0.26 3.03 3.64
CA GLN A 301 0.76 1.65 3.59
C GLN A 301 2.18 1.56 3.01
N CYS A 302 2.56 2.44 2.08
CA CYS A 302 3.91 2.50 1.51
C CYS A 302 5.02 2.78 2.55
N ASP A 303 4.69 3.37 3.69
CA ASP A 303 5.66 3.63 4.77
C ASP A 303 6.02 2.36 5.54
N PHE A 304 5.12 1.39 5.59
CA PHE A 304 5.32 0.11 6.27
C PHE A 304 6.15 -0.88 5.43
N VAL A 305 6.26 -0.66 4.11
CA VAL A 305 6.96 -1.53 3.18
C VAL A 305 8.46 -1.58 3.51
N LEU A 306 8.92 -2.72 4.01
CA LEU A 306 10.31 -2.98 4.38
C LEU A 306 11.16 -3.38 3.18
N TYR A 307 10.66 -4.28 2.33
CA TYR A 307 11.38 -4.81 1.17
C TYR A 307 10.98 -4.13 -0.13
N ARG A 308 11.93 -3.95 -1.04
CA ARG A 308 11.64 -3.53 -2.41
C ARG A 308 10.72 -4.53 -3.11
N ASN A 309 10.92 -5.82 -2.82
CA ASN A 309 10.06 -6.90 -3.27
C ASN A 309 9.84 -7.87 -2.11
N TYR A 310 8.58 -8.04 -1.72
CA TYR A 310 8.15 -9.19 -0.94
C TYR A 310 7.92 -10.37 -1.89
N ASP A 311 8.08 -11.60 -1.38
CA ASP A 311 7.76 -12.81 -2.14
C ASP A 311 6.27 -12.85 -2.49
N ARG A 312 5.41 -12.33 -1.60
CA ARG A 312 3.97 -12.17 -1.84
C ARG A 312 3.40 -10.86 -1.28
N TYR A 313 2.53 -10.26 -2.09
CA TYR A 313 1.65 -9.18 -1.68
C TYR A 313 0.21 -9.70 -1.74
N TYR A 314 -0.42 -9.78 -0.57
CA TYR A 314 -1.80 -10.20 -0.43
C TYR A 314 -2.74 -9.01 -0.32
N SER A 315 -4.04 -9.26 -0.45
CA SER A 315 -5.08 -8.27 -0.23
C SER A 315 -6.06 -8.74 0.84
N ILE A 316 -6.63 -7.81 1.58
CA ILE A 316 -7.75 -8.07 2.50
C ILE A 316 -8.99 -8.53 1.73
N GLU A 317 -9.18 -8.01 0.53
CA GLU A 317 -10.30 -8.34 -0.34
C GLU A 317 -10.23 -9.79 -0.86
N GLY A 318 -9.03 -10.38 -0.90
CA GLY A 318 -8.79 -11.80 -1.21
C GLY A 318 -8.24 -12.59 -0.02
N LEU A 319 -8.61 -12.24 1.21
CA LEU A 319 -7.96 -12.77 2.42
C LEU A 319 -8.11 -14.28 2.58
N GLU A 320 -9.23 -14.88 2.14
CA GLU A 320 -9.44 -16.33 2.24
C GLU A 320 -8.37 -17.12 1.45
N ASP A 321 -8.09 -16.71 0.21
CA ASP A 321 -7.05 -17.31 -0.62
C ASP A 321 -5.66 -17.06 -0.04
N ALA A 322 -5.44 -15.83 0.45
CA ALA A 322 -4.18 -15.46 1.09
C ALA A 322 -3.88 -16.34 2.31
N ILE A 323 -4.88 -16.58 3.18
CA ILE A 323 -4.73 -17.44 4.36
C ILE A 323 -4.35 -18.86 3.95
N ARG A 324 -4.98 -19.40 2.91
CA ARG A 324 -4.65 -20.75 2.40
C ARG A 324 -3.20 -20.82 1.92
N GLU A 325 -2.75 -19.88 1.09
CA GLU A 325 -1.37 -19.88 0.59
C GLU A 325 -0.34 -19.65 1.73
N ILE A 326 -0.60 -18.72 2.65
CA ILE A 326 0.25 -18.46 3.81
C ILE A 326 0.40 -19.74 4.65
N GLN A 327 -0.70 -20.42 4.96
CA GLN A 327 -0.69 -21.67 5.70
C GLN A 327 0.12 -22.76 4.97
N THR A 328 -0.03 -22.87 3.65
CA THR A 328 0.73 -23.83 2.83
C THR A 328 2.23 -23.52 2.81
N LYS A 329 2.62 -22.25 2.64
CA LYS A 329 4.02 -21.86 2.50
C LYS A 329 4.78 -21.81 3.83
N THR A 330 4.10 -21.44 4.91
CA THR A 330 4.76 -21.12 6.19
C THR A 330 4.34 -22.04 7.33
N GLY A 331 3.25 -22.81 7.17
CA GLY A 331 2.63 -23.52 8.29
C GLY A 331 1.92 -22.62 9.30
N LEU A 332 1.91 -21.29 9.12
CA LEU A 332 1.22 -20.35 9.99
C LEU A 332 -0.30 -20.48 9.85
N LYS A 333 -0.97 -20.81 10.96
CA LYS A 333 -2.43 -20.82 11.05
C LYS A 333 -2.96 -19.43 11.36
N PHE A 334 -3.83 -18.94 10.50
CA PHE A 334 -4.47 -17.64 10.66
C PHE A 334 -5.73 -17.75 11.53
N TYR A 335 -5.80 -16.96 12.60
CA TYR A 335 -6.93 -16.93 13.52
C TYR A 335 -7.80 -15.69 13.28
N ASP A 336 -9.11 -15.90 13.09
CA ASP A 336 -10.07 -14.80 13.01
C ASP A 336 -10.44 -14.31 14.40
N VAL A 337 -9.89 -13.16 14.79
CA VAL A 337 -10.08 -12.60 16.14
C VAL A 337 -11.14 -11.50 16.18
N ARG A 338 -11.85 -11.25 15.08
CA ARG A 338 -12.84 -10.15 15.00
C ARG A 338 -13.97 -10.26 16.04
N GLY A 339 -14.33 -11.47 16.47
CA GLY A 339 -15.40 -11.68 17.46
C GLY A 339 -14.96 -11.54 18.93
N ILE A 340 -13.66 -11.46 19.20
CA ILE A 340 -13.08 -11.46 20.56
C ILE A 340 -12.24 -10.20 20.80
N ASN A 341 -11.73 -9.59 19.74
CA ASN A 341 -10.98 -8.34 19.85
C ASN A 341 -11.90 -7.18 20.21
N SER A 342 -11.37 -6.19 20.95
CA SER A 342 -12.05 -4.96 21.38
C SER A 342 -12.38 -3.98 20.23
N ILE A 343 -12.15 -4.39 18.98
CA ILE A 343 -12.39 -3.57 17.79
C ILE A 343 -13.86 -3.70 17.42
N TYR A 344 -14.53 -2.58 17.17
CA TYR A 344 -15.91 -2.58 16.69
C TYR A 344 -15.94 -3.09 15.24
N THR A 345 -15.93 -4.41 15.09
CA THR A 345 -15.86 -5.04 13.78
C THR A 345 -17.23 -5.03 13.12
N THR A 346 -17.24 -4.85 11.80
CA THR A 346 -18.45 -4.98 10.99
C THR A 346 -18.79 -6.44 10.66
N LYS A 347 -18.19 -7.40 11.37
CA LYS A 347 -18.45 -8.83 11.16
C LYS A 347 -19.91 -9.11 11.53
N ASP A 348 -20.61 -9.84 10.67
CA ASP A 348 -22.02 -10.20 10.84
C ASP A 348 -22.97 -8.98 10.91
N HIS A 349 -22.57 -7.83 10.35
CA HIS A 349 -23.45 -6.68 10.19
C HIS A 349 -24.18 -6.73 8.85
N ASP A 350 -25.46 -6.33 8.86
CA ASP A 350 -26.22 -6.07 7.66
C ASP A 350 -25.80 -4.74 7.03
N SER A 351 -25.82 -4.69 5.70
CA SER A 351 -25.54 -3.44 4.98
C SER A 351 -26.75 -2.50 5.06
N ASP A 352 -26.54 -1.29 5.59
CA ASP A 352 -27.53 -0.22 5.62
C ASP A 352 -27.16 0.88 4.61
N SER A 353 -27.99 1.01 3.57
CA SER A 353 -27.82 2.03 2.54
C SER A 353 -28.14 3.45 3.01
N GLY A 354 -28.87 3.60 4.12
CA GLY A 354 -29.21 4.88 4.73
C GLY A 354 -28.06 5.53 5.51
N ILE A 355 -26.99 4.78 5.80
CA ILE A 355 -25.75 5.33 6.36
C ILE A 355 -24.90 5.85 5.21
N THR A 356 -24.59 7.15 5.25
CA THR A 356 -23.87 7.86 4.17
C THR A 356 -22.71 8.67 4.75
N TYR A 357 -21.91 9.28 3.86
CA TYR A 357 -20.79 10.14 4.26
C TYR A 357 -21.19 11.34 5.15
N GLN A 358 -22.47 11.74 5.13
CA GLN A 358 -23.01 12.84 5.95
C GLN A 358 -23.63 12.38 7.26
N THR A 359 -23.78 11.07 7.46
CA THR A 359 -24.29 10.54 8.72
C THR A 359 -23.27 10.82 9.83
N LYS A 360 -23.74 11.38 10.95
CA LYS A 360 -22.89 11.73 12.09
C LYS A 360 -22.31 10.49 12.75
N ALA A 361 -21.09 10.59 13.27
CA ALA A 361 -20.37 9.49 13.90
C ALA A 361 -21.16 8.85 15.06
N VAL A 362 -21.86 9.66 15.87
CA VAL A 362 -22.74 9.20 16.95
C VAL A 362 -23.92 8.35 16.43
N ASP A 363 -24.49 8.71 15.29
CA ASP A 363 -25.58 7.95 14.69
C ASP A 363 -25.06 6.64 14.09
N ILE A 364 -23.87 6.67 13.46
CA ILE A 364 -23.19 5.48 12.96
C ILE A 364 -22.90 4.49 14.10
N LYS A 365 -22.44 4.98 15.26
CA LYS A 365 -22.23 4.15 16.46
C LYS A 365 -23.52 3.45 16.89
N HIS A 366 -24.64 4.18 16.98
CA HIS A 366 -25.93 3.59 17.33
C HIS A 366 -26.36 2.51 16.32
N ARG A 367 -26.12 2.73 15.03
CA ARG A 367 -26.39 1.75 13.96
C ARG A 367 -25.49 0.51 14.07
N GLN A 368 -24.21 0.68 14.38
CA GLN A 368 -23.29 -0.44 14.59
C GLN A 368 -23.68 -1.30 15.80
N ILE A 369 -24.19 -0.70 16.88
CA ILE A 369 -24.76 -1.47 18.02
C ILE A 369 -25.94 -2.35 17.56
N GLN A 370 -26.70 -1.88 16.57
CA GLN A 370 -27.80 -2.62 15.94
C GLN A 370 -27.33 -3.59 14.83
N LYS A 371 -26.02 -3.85 14.72
CA LYS A 371 -25.41 -4.68 13.67
C LYS A 371 -25.67 -4.17 12.26
N GLN A 372 -25.73 -2.85 12.08
CA GLN A 372 -25.83 -2.22 10.77
C GLN A 372 -24.52 -1.54 10.42
N SER A 373 -24.09 -1.66 9.16
CA SER A 373 -22.87 -1.03 8.65
C SER A 373 -23.13 -0.34 7.31
N PRO A 374 -22.43 0.77 7.00
CA PRO A 374 -22.60 1.42 5.73
C PRO A 374 -22.11 0.57 4.57
N LEU A 375 -22.77 0.74 3.41
CA LEU A 375 -22.16 0.39 2.14
C LEU A 375 -20.98 1.33 1.88
N THR A 376 -19.79 0.77 1.62
CA THR A 376 -18.57 1.58 1.40
C THR A 376 -18.77 2.67 0.34
N LYS A 377 -19.52 2.38 -0.73
CA LYS A 377 -19.77 3.34 -1.82
C LYS A 377 -20.60 4.55 -1.36
N ASN A 378 -21.48 4.38 -0.37
CA ASN A 378 -22.32 5.46 0.16
C ASN A 378 -21.54 6.38 1.12
N MET A 379 -20.35 5.95 1.55
CA MET A 379 -19.47 6.74 2.40
C MET A 379 -18.55 7.66 1.60
N TYR A 380 -18.75 7.80 0.29
CA TYR A 380 -17.91 8.69 -0.51
C TYR A 380 -18.73 9.43 -1.56
N SER A 381 -18.66 10.76 -1.53
CA SER A 381 -19.03 11.59 -2.68
C SER A 381 -17.92 11.54 -3.76
N LYS A 382 -18.22 11.98 -4.98
CA LYS A 382 -17.22 12.06 -6.05
C LYS A 382 -16.02 12.92 -5.64
N GLU A 383 -16.28 14.06 -5.00
CA GLU A 383 -15.22 14.96 -4.54
C GLU A 383 -14.37 14.35 -3.41
N MET A 384 -14.98 13.62 -2.47
CA MET A 384 -14.23 12.90 -1.43
C MET A 384 -13.32 11.83 -2.04
N ILE A 385 -13.76 11.14 -3.10
CA ILE A 385 -12.93 10.15 -3.80
C ILE A 385 -11.68 10.81 -4.38
N LYS A 386 -11.81 11.99 -5.01
CA LYS A 386 -10.66 12.76 -5.53
C LYS A 386 -9.68 13.13 -4.42
N LYS A 387 -10.19 13.68 -3.31
CA LYS A 387 -9.37 14.09 -2.17
C LYS A 387 -8.56 12.92 -1.62
N VAL A 388 -9.22 11.80 -1.35
CA VAL A 388 -8.56 10.59 -0.84
C VAL A 388 -7.60 10.00 -1.86
N ALA A 389 -7.93 10.03 -3.16
CA ALA A 389 -7.04 9.56 -4.21
C ALA A 389 -5.72 10.35 -4.25
N ALA A 390 -5.78 11.67 -4.09
CA ALA A 390 -4.59 12.51 -4.04
C ALA A 390 -3.76 12.27 -2.76
N ILE A 391 -4.40 12.23 -1.58
CA ILE A 391 -3.70 12.00 -0.30
C ILE A 391 -3.01 10.63 -0.26
N TYR A 392 -3.69 9.58 -0.75
CA TYR A 392 -3.22 8.20 -0.70
C TYR A 392 -2.73 7.67 -2.06
N LEU A 393 -2.28 8.56 -2.96
CA LEU A 393 -1.87 8.18 -4.30
C LEU A 393 -0.80 7.09 -4.30
N GLN A 394 0.18 7.17 -3.39
CA GLN A 394 1.25 6.18 -3.26
C GLN A 394 0.72 4.80 -2.90
N ASP A 395 -0.28 4.72 -2.02
CA ASP A 395 -0.92 3.47 -1.64
C ASP A 395 -1.74 2.89 -2.80
N ILE A 396 -2.44 3.73 -3.55
CA ILE A 396 -3.19 3.32 -4.75
C ILE A 396 -2.21 2.71 -5.77
N ILE A 397 -1.08 3.37 -6.03
CA ILE A 397 -0.03 2.87 -6.93
C ILE A 397 0.55 1.56 -6.42
N LEU A 398 0.91 1.48 -5.13
CA LEU A 398 1.42 0.25 -4.52
C LEU A 398 0.43 -0.90 -4.69
N TYR A 399 -0.85 -0.67 -4.37
CA TYR A 399 -1.90 -1.68 -4.44
C TYR A 399 -2.14 -2.14 -5.89
N LEU A 400 -2.26 -1.21 -6.85
CA LEU A 400 -2.42 -1.53 -8.28
C LEU A 400 -1.27 -2.36 -8.84
N ARG A 401 -0.04 -2.09 -8.40
CA ARG A 401 1.16 -2.75 -8.90
C ARG A 401 1.36 -4.14 -8.33
N ARG A 402 1.07 -4.30 -7.03
CA ARG A 402 1.49 -5.48 -6.27
C ARG A 402 0.38 -6.48 -6.04
N VAL A 403 -0.89 -6.06 -6.06
CA VAL A 403 -2.03 -6.96 -5.85
C VAL A 403 -2.56 -7.44 -7.20
N ALA A 404 -2.65 -8.76 -7.39
CA ALA A 404 -3.05 -9.40 -8.65
C ALA A 404 -4.42 -8.90 -9.20
N ASN A 405 -5.39 -8.66 -8.31
CA ASN A 405 -6.72 -8.14 -8.65
C ASN A 405 -6.89 -6.66 -8.23
N GLY A 406 -5.78 -5.95 -8.04
CA GLY A 406 -5.80 -4.58 -7.54
C GLY A 406 -6.54 -3.62 -8.46
N SER A 407 -6.41 -3.80 -9.77
CA SER A 407 -7.09 -2.95 -10.77
C SER A 407 -8.61 -3.11 -10.74
N SER A 408 -9.13 -4.33 -10.65
CA SER A 408 -10.58 -4.55 -10.57
C SER A 408 -11.17 -4.04 -9.26
N GLU A 409 -10.45 -4.19 -8.16
CA GLU A 409 -10.87 -3.69 -6.85
C GLU A 409 -10.88 -2.15 -6.80
N LEU A 410 -9.94 -1.49 -7.49
CA LEU A 410 -9.83 -0.03 -7.51
C LEU A 410 -10.63 0.66 -8.63
N ASP A 411 -11.18 -0.09 -9.58
CA ASP A 411 -11.83 0.46 -10.79
C ASP A 411 -12.93 1.49 -10.47
N TYR A 412 -13.85 1.16 -9.54
CA TYR A 412 -14.92 2.07 -9.11
C TYR A 412 -14.39 3.42 -8.62
N TRP A 413 -13.29 3.40 -7.89
CA TRP A 413 -12.70 4.56 -7.24
C TRP A 413 -11.90 5.40 -8.23
N ILE A 414 -11.10 4.74 -9.06
CA ILE A 414 -10.27 5.38 -10.09
C ILE A 414 -11.18 6.11 -11.08
N GLN A 415 -12.22 5.48 -11.61
CA GLN A 415 -13.17 6.10 -12.57
C GLN A 415 -13.96 7.31 -12.01
N ARG A 416 -13.90 7.56 -10.69
CA ARG A 416 -14.60 8.65 -10.02
C ARG A 416 -13.66 9.72 -9.50
N ALA A 417 -12.44 9.34 -9.14
CA ALA A 417 -11.34 10.27 -8.87
C ALA A 417 -10.90 11.01 -10.14
N PHE A 418 -10.90 10.27 -11.26
CA PHE A 418 -10.31 10.60 -12.55
C PHE A 418 -11.42 10.39 -13.59
#